data_AF-A0A7V9B437-F1
#
_entry.id   AF-A0A7V9B437-F1
#
_cell.length_a   1.000
_cell.length_b   1.000
_cell.length_c   1.000
_cell.angle_alpha   90.00
_cell.angle_beta   90.00
_cell.angle_gamma   90.00
#
_symmetry.space_group_name_H-M   'P 1'
#
loop_
_entity.id
_entity.type
_entity.pdbx_description
1 polymer ?
#
loop_
_entity_poly.entity_id
_entity_poly.type
_entity_poly.pdbx_seq_one_letter_code
_entity_poly.pdbx_strand_id
1 'polypeptide(L)' 'MIVTVDPSAALPPFEQVRSQLATMIRTGQLAGGTQLPPIRQLAKDLGVANGTVARAYSELERHGLVVARGRHGT' A
#
# COMPACT_ATOMS: atom_id res chain seq x y z
N MET A 1 7.13 -7.86 -9.01
CA MET A 1 6.13 -7.06 -8.27
C MET A 1 6.29 -7.37 -6.79
N ILE A 2 6.38 -6.37 -5.91
CA ILE A 2 6.95 -6.52 -4.55
C ILE A 2 5.88 -6.83 -3.47
N VAL A 3 4.60 -6.80 -3.82
CA VAL A 3 3.47 -7.06 -2.90
C VAL A 3 2.47 -7.99 -3.57
N THR A 4 1.88 -8.92 -2.83
CA THR A 4 0.82 -9.84 -3.30
C THR A 4 -0.33 -9.92 -2.29
N VAL A 5 -1.54 -10.21 -2.74
CA VAL A 5 -2.70 -10.45 -1.86
C VAL A 5 -3.18 -11.88 -2.04
N ASP A 6 -3.34 -12.59 -0.94
CA ASP A 6 -3.95 -13.92 -0.89
C ASP A 6 -5.42 -13.78 -0.45
N PRO A 7 -6.40 -14.06 -1.33
CA PRO A 7 -7.82 -13.96 -0.97
C PRO A 7 -8.29 -15.09 -0.03
N SER A 8 -7.50 -16.16 0.13
CA SER A 8 -7.81 -17.28 1.02
C SER A 8 -7.26 -17.10 2.44
N ALA A 9 -6.35 -16.14 2.63
CA ALA A 9 -5.79 -15.84 3.94
C ALA A 9 -6.84 -15.22 4.87
N ALA A 10 -6.74 -15.53 6.17
CA ALA A 10 -7.62 -14.98 7.20
C ALA A 10 -7.47 -13.46 7.39
N LEU A 11 -6.35 -12.87 6.95
CA LEU A 11 -6.15 -11.42 7.02
C LEU A 11 -6.92 -10.71 5.90
N PRO A 12 -7.63 -9.61 6.21
CA PRO A 12 -8.22 -8.77 5.19
C PRO A 12 -7.19 -8.27 4.16
N PRO A 13 -7.53 -8.18 2.86
CA PRO A 13 -6.63 -7.72 1.80
C PRO A 13 -5.89 -6.41 2.10
N PHE A 14 -6.53 -5.45 2.75
CA PHE A 14 -5.90 -4.17 3.08
C PHE A 14 -4.77 -4.35 4.12
N GLU A 15 -4.92 -5.28 5.07
CA GLU A 15 -3.89 -5.55 6.07
C GLU A 15 -2.70 -6.30 5.47
N GLN A 16 -2.95 -7.19 4.53
CA GLN A 16 -1.88 -7.88 3.79
C GLN A 16 -1.03 -6.87 3.02
N VAL A 17 -1.65 -5.93 2.31
CA VAL A 17 -0.94 -4.85 1.59
C VAL A 17 -0.19 -3.95 2.57
N ARG A 18 -0.86 -3.50 3.65
CA ARG A 18 -0.27 -2.62 4.67
C ARG A 18 0.95 -3.26 5.33
N SER A 19 0.85 -4.52 5.76
CA SER A 19 1.92 -5.21 6.48
C SER A 19 3.15 -5.47 5.61
N GLN A 20 2.95 -5.85 4.34
CA GLN A 20 4.05 -6.02 3.38
C GLN A 20 4.75 -4.69 3.10
N LEU A 21 4.00 -3.63 2.80
CA LEU A 21 4.56 -2.29 2.59
C LEU A 21 5.32 -1.79 3.83
N ALA A 22 4.72 -1.91 5.02
CA ALA A 22 5.36 -1.51 6.28
C ALA A 22 6.64 -2.31 6.54
N THR A 23 6.68 -3.58 6.17
CA THR A 23 7.87 -4.41 6.33
C THR A 23 8.97 -3.94 5.40
N MET A 24 8.67 -3.75 4.12
CA MET A 24 9.65 -3.26 3.14
C MET A 24 10.21 -1.88 3.47
N ILE A 25 9.39 -0.99 4.02
CA ILE A 25 9.85 0.33 4.47
C ILE A 25 10.80 0.19 5.67
N ARG A 26 10.44 -0.65 6.64
CA ARG A 26 11.27 -0.89 7.84
C ARG A 26 12.57 -1.62 7.54
N THR A 27 12.58 -2.52 6.55
CA THR A 27 13.77 -3.25 6.11
C THR A 27 14.63 -2.46 5.13
N GLY A 28 14.19 -1.25 4.72
CA GLY A 28 14.91 -0.41 3.77
C GLY A 28 14.81 -0.86 2.31
N GLN A 29 13.98 -1.87 2.00
CA GLN A 29 13.68 -2.26 0.61
C GLN A 29 12.90 -1.17 -0.13
N LEU A 30 12.10 -0.40 0.60
CA LEU A 30 11.56 0.89 0.16
C LEU A 30 12.22 1.98 1.00
N ALA A 31 12.92 2.91 0.34
CA ALA A 31 13.48 4.05 1.06
C ALA A 31 12.34 4.84 1.74
N GLY A 32 12.53 5.28 2.98
CA GLY A 32 11.57 6.15 3.65
C GLY A 32 11.26 7.38 2.78
N GLY A 33 9.99 7.68 2.55
CA GLY A 33 9.57 8.74 1.60
C GLY A 33 9.54 8.32 0.12
N THR A 34 9.72 7.03 -0.19
CA THR A 34 9.54 6.52 -1.55
C THR A 34 8.13 6.79 -2.05
N GLN A 35 8.04 7.25 -3.29
CA GLN A 35 6.78 7.41 -4.00
C GLN A 35 6.10 6.06 -4.18
N LEU A 36 5.01 5.85 -3.45
CA LEU A 36 4.15 4.70 -3.69
C LEU A 36 3.47 4.80 -5.07
N PRO A 37 3.17 3.67 -5.72
CA PRO A 37 2.37 3.66 -6.93
C PRO A 37 0.99 4.28 -6.70
N PRO A 38 0.36 4.88 -7.73
CA PRO A 38 -1.02 5.35 -7.63
C PRO A 38 -1.97 4.24 -7.18
N ILE A 39 -2.97 4.58 -6.36
CA ILE A 39 -3.94 3.62 -5.81
C ILE A 39 -4.55 2.74 -6.91
N ARG A 40 -4.97 3.35 -8.03
CA ARG A 40 -5.59 2.64 -9.15
C ARG A 40 -4.64 1.66 -9.83
N GLN A 41 -3.35 2.01 -9.91
CA GLN A 41 -2.34 1.15 -10.52
C GLN A 41 -2.10 -0.07 -9.62
N LEU A 42 -1.82 0.15 -8.34
CA LEU A 42 -1.56 -0.96 -7.41
C LEU A 42 -2.80 -1.85 -7.22
N ALA A 43 -4.00 -1.29 -7.21
CA ALA A 43 -5.23 -2.05 -7.12
C ALA A 43 -5.41 -2.97 -8.34
N LYS A 44 -5.12 -2.47 -9.55
CA LYS A 44 -5.15 -3.26 -10.79
C LYS A 44 -4.11 -4.38 -10.75
N ASP A 45 -2.90 -4.07 -10.32
CA ASP A 45 -1.80 -5.04 -10.26
C ASP A 45 -2.07 -6.16 -9.23
N LEU A 46 -2.71 -5.82 -8.11
CA LEU A 46 -3.06 -6.78 -7.06
C LEU A 46 -4.41 -7.48 -7.27
N GLY A 47 -5.23 -7.02 -8.24
CA GLY A 47 -6.59 -7.52 -8.43
C GLY A 47 -7.55 -7.23 -7.27
N VAL A 48 -7.35 -6.11 -6.55
CA VAL A 48 -8.18 -5.72 -5.39
C VAL A 48 -8.96 -4.43 -5.65
N ALA A 49 -9.97 -4.15 -4.83
CA ALA A 49 -10.70 -2.88 -4.90
C ALA A 49 -9.80 -1.68 -4.58
N ASN A 50 -10.01 -0.54 -5.27
CA ASN A 50 -9.28 0.71 -5.00
C ASN A 50 -9.35 1.15 -3.52
N GLY A 51 -10.51 0.96 -2.88
CA GLY A 51 -10.71 1.28 -1.46
C GLY A 51 -9.82 0.48 -0.51
N THR A 52 -9.45 -0.75 -0.89
CA THR A 52 -8.52 -1.61 -0.14
C THR A 52 -7.12 -1.00 -0.11
N VAL A 53 -6.62 -0.58 -1.27
CA VAL A 53 -5.31 0.06 -1.38
C VAL A 53 -5.32 1.43 -0.71
N ALA A 54 -6.38 2.22 -0.91
CA ALA A 54 -6.53 3.52 -0.26
C ALA A 54 -6.46 3.39 1.27
N ARG A 55 -7.18 2.41 1.85
CA ARG A 55 -7.14 2.13 3.29
C ARG A 55 -5.75 1.72 3.76
N ALA A 56 -5.06 0.84 3.03
CA ALA A 56 -3.70 0.43 3.38
C ALA A 56 -2.73 1.63 3.40
N TYR A 57 -2.82 2.52 2.42
CA TYR A 57 -1.98 3.72 2.35
C TYR A 57 -2.29 4.71 3.47
N SER A 58 -3.57 4.97 3.76
CA SER A 58 -3.97 5.86 4.86
C SER A 58 -3.46 5.37 6.22
N GLU A 59 -3.45 4.05 6.45
CA GLU A 59 -2.91 3.49 7.69
C GLU A 59 -1.38 3.62 7.75
N LEU A 60 -0.67 3.38 6.64
CA LEU A 60 0.79 3.62 6.59
C LEU A 60 1.14 5.09 6.84
N GLU A 61 0.34 6.01 6.29
CA GLU A 61 0.52 7.45 6.47
C GLU A 61 0.28 7.87 7.92
N ARG A 62 -0.77 7.33 8.56
CA ARG A 62 -1.03 7.51 10.00
C ARG A 62 0.13 7.06 10.88
N HIS A 63 0.88 6.05 10.45
CA HIS A 63 2.08 5.58 11.14
C HIS A 63 3.37 6.31 10.72
N GLY A 64 3.29 7.33 9.87
CA GLY A 64 4.45 8.09 9.38
C GLY A 64 5.39 7.27 8.48
N LEU A 65 4.93 6.12 7.97
CA LEU A 65 5.75 5.23 7.14
C LEU A 65 5.79 5.69 5.68
N VAL A 66 4.74 6.38 5.22
CA VAL A 66 4.62 6.89 3.85
C VAL A 66 4.07 8.31 3.88
N VAL A 67 4.35 9.07 2.83
CA VAL A 67 3.73 10.37 2.61
C VAL A 67 2.74 10.22 1.47
N ALA A 68 1.45 10.46 1.69
CA ALA A 68 0.53 10.52 0.58
C ALA A 68 0.88 11.74 -0.27
N ARG A 69 1.14 11.56 -1.56
CA ARG A 69 1.04 12.67 -2.50
C ARG A 69 -0.44 12.99 -2.68
N GLY A 70 -0.97 13.78 -1.75
CA GLY A 70 -2.29 14.40 -1.89
C GLY A 70 -2.35 15.18 -3.19
N ARG A 71 -3.34 14.84 -4.03
CA ARG A 71 -3.80 15.53 -5.25
C ARG A 71 -2.72 15.99 -6.25
N HIS A 72 -2.41 15.17 -7.26
CA HIS A 72 -2.42 15.74 -8.61
C HIS A 72 -3.88 15.77 -9.06
N GLY A 73 -4.56 16.85 -8.70
CA GLY A 73 -5.78 17.22 -9.37
C GLY A 73 -5.42 17.65 -10.79
N THR A 74 -6.21 17.19 -11.75
CA THR A 74 -6.65 18.00 -12.88
C THR A 74 -8.15 18.00 -12.83
#